data_AF-A0A2N2AQK5-F1
#
_entry.id   AF-A0A2N2AQK5-F1
#
_cell.length_a   1.000
_cell.length_b   1.000
_cell.length_c   1.000
_cell.angle_alpha   90.00
_cell.angle_beta   90.00
_cell.angle_gamma   90.00
#
_symmetry.space_group_name_H-M   'P 1'
#
loop_
_entity.id
_entity.type
_entity.pdbx_description
1 polymer ?
#
loop_
_entity_poly.entity_id
_entity_poly.type
_entity_poly.pdbx_seq_one_letter_code
_entity_poly.pdbx_strand_id
1 'polypeptide(L)'
;MKKYANYFLIPVFAIIGAFLFLNLFARVDFHLQALQASLSVRTSYSGYTAIRVPPLGEVKAKTHKAPLSVNISLENIDLDQLKKLLAGGTEQDKLVEEAKVALTGAIRRFVFLTLALSFGGGVFGLIILQRRNFKEILLGGLIGLVTVSLLLFTTYKTFDIRKFQYPQYEGMIKAAPWMINLVQDSFVTVNTWGKQMRGIANNLNGLFQRVESLQAMTPRNGEIKILHVSDIHNNPAAFEFIDQVVKTFGINLVIDSGDLSDFGTPLEISFIGRVNNLQVPYIITPGNHETPAIIQELKKIPNVTVLNGGINKIEGLKIAGIGDPLSLSNKTRSPVQTEIDEFTEKLQSIIDGSGGRPDIVVAHNPNIAANFWGKVPVVLTGHDHQYKIKTKQNSVFIDAGTSGASGVGALKIKEEIPYSFVLLHFDRTKDGIRLKYTDTIRISNQQSGYSLERRVYPELYGAIANNTSSRGNRSH
;
A
#
# COMPACT_ATOMS: atom_id res chain seq x y z
N MET A 1 -20.09 -65.73 -10.87
CA MET A 1 -19.37 -64.44 -10.92
C MET A 1 -20.29 -63.21 -11.03
N LYS A 2 -21.34 -63.19 -11.87
CA LYS A 2 -22.29 -62.04 -11.98
C LYS A 2 -23.02 -61.64 -10.68
N LYS A 3 -23.29 -62.58 -9.76
CA LYS A 3 -24.01 -62.33 -8.51
C LYS A 3 -23.18 -61.52 -7.48
N TYR A 4 -21.85 -61.69 -7.46
CA TYR A 4 -20.96 -60.97 -6.53
C TYR A 4 -20.60 -59.57 -7.03
N ALA A 5 -20.44 -59.37 -8.35
CA ALA A 5 -20.23 -58.05 -8.95
C ALA A 5 -21.36 -57.06 -8.61
N ASN A 6 -22.60 -57.56 -8.51
CA ASN A 6 -23.77 -56.75 -8.17
C ASN A 6 -23.76 -56.21 -6.73
N TYR A 7 -23.12 -56.90 -5.77
CA TYR A 7 -23.05 -56.42 -4.39
C TYR A 7 -22.00 -55.32 -4.21
N PHE A 8 -20.95 -55.29 -5.04
CA PHE A 8 -19.95 -54.22 -5.02
C PHE A 8 -20.46 -52.92 -5.65
N LEU A 9 -21.38 -52.99 -6.61
CA LEU A 9 -21.92 -51.80 -7.27
C LEU A 9 -22.82 -50.96 -6.37
N ILE A 10 -23.52 -51.58 -5.41
CA ILE A 10 -24.43 -50.90 -4.47
C ILE A 10 -23.69 -49.82 -3.63
N PRO A 11 -22.64 -50.14 -2.85
CA PRO A 11 -21.95 -49.15 -2.06
C PRO A 11 -21.26 -48.09 -2.92
N VAL A 12 -20.72 -48.47 -4.07
CA VAL A 12 -20.04 -47.52 -4.98
C VAL A 12 -21.02 -46.45 -5.49
N PHE A 13 -22.16 -46.86 -6.05
CA PHE A 13 -23.15 -45.90 -6.58
C PHE A 13 -23.82 -45.09 -5.47
N ALA A 14 -24.05 -45.68 -4.30
CA ALA A 14 -24.56 -44.95 -3.14
C ALA A 14 -23.57 -43.86 -2.67
N ILE A 15 -22.28 -44.17 -2.59
CA ILE A 15 -21.23 -43.20 -2.22
C ILE A 15 -21.11 -42.11 -3.28
N ILE A 16 -21.10 -42.47 -4.58
CA ILE A 16 -21.05 -41.50 -5.68
C ILE A 16 -22.27 -40.57 -5.63
N GLY A 17 -23.46 -41.11 -5.45
CA GLY A 17 -24.69 -40.32 -5.34
C GLY A 17 -24.68 -39.38 -4.13
N ALA A 18 -24.21 -39.86 -2.97
CA ALA A 18 -24.04 -39.03 -1.77
C ALA A 18 -23.04 -37.88 -1.99
N PHE A 19 -21.89 -38.15 -2.61
CA PHE A 19 -20.91 -37.11 -2.95
C PHE A 19 -21.42 -36.13 -3.99
N LEU A 20 -22.19 -36.59 -4.98
CA LEU A 20 -22.83 -35.72 -5.96
C LEU A 20 -23.76 -34.71 -5.27
N PHE A 21 -24.65 -35.20 -4.41
CA PHE A 21 -25.60 -34.35 -3.69
C PHE A 21 -24.90 -33.39 -2.73
N LEU A 22 -23.87 -33.87 -2.02
CA LEU A 22 -23.05 -33.03 -1.14
C LEU A 22 -22.40 -31.89 -1.92
N ASN A 23 -21.75 -32.16 -3.06
CA ASN A 23 -21.05 -31.12 -3.83
C ASN A 23 -21.98 -30.11 -4.53
N LEU A 24 -23.21 -30.51 -4.86
CA LEU A 24 -24.17 -29.64 -5.55
C LEU A 24 -25.04 -28.82 -4.59
N PHE A 25 -25.46 -29.42 -3.47
CA PHE A 25 -26.54 -28.87 -2.66
C PHE A 25 -26.18 -28.58 -1.20
N ALA A 26 -25.02 -29.02 -0.69
CA ALA A 26 -24.64 -28.77 0.71
C ALA A 26 -24.17 -27.32 0.91
N ARG A 27 -25.14 -26.40 1.00
CA ARG A 27 -24.98 -24.97 1.27
C ARG A 27 -26.09 -24.48 2.19
N VAL A 28 -25.74 -23.68 3.21
CA VAL A 28 -26.68 -22.97 4.08
C VAL A 28 -26.24 -21.53 4.20
N ASP A 29 -27.16 -20.60 3.94
CA ASP A 29 -26.92 -19.18 4.14
C ASP A 29 -27.31 -18.75 5.56
N PHE A 30 -26.58 -17.78 6.11
CA PHE A 30 -26.81 -17.23 7.44
C PHE A 30 -26.42 -15.75 7.47
N HIS A 31 -27.03 -15.02 8.42
CA HIS A 31 -26.81 -13.60 8.60
C HIS A 31 -26.07 -13.35 9.90
N LEU A 32 -25.09 -12.46 9.84
CA LEU A 32 -24.27 -11.97 10.94
C LEU A 32 -24.37 -10.45 10.94
N GLN A 33 -25.43 -9.91 11.56
CA GLN A 33 -25.70 -8.47 11.54
C GLN A 33 -25.72 -7.96 10.08
N ALA A 34 -24.83 -7.04 9.74
CA ALA A 34 -24.64 -6.48 8.40
C ALA A 34 -24.02 -7.44 7.38
N LEU A 35 -23.61 -8.65 7.76
CA LEU A 35 -22.90 -9.58 6.88
C LEU A 35 -23.81 -10.75 6.48
N GLN A 36 -23.93 -11.01 5.19
CA GLN A 36 -24.59 -12.21 4.66
C GLN A 36 -23.52 -13.20 4.24
N ALA A 37 -23.51 -14.38 4.85
CA ALA A 37 -22.51 -15.42 4.59
C ALA A 37 -23.15 -16.77 4.27
N SER A 38 -22.41 -17.63 3.58
CA SER A 38 -22.80 -18.99 3.27
C SER A 38 -21.80 -19.99 3.84
N LEU A 39 -22.30 -21.10 4.37
CA LEU A 39 -21.52 -22.27 4.79
C LEU A 39 -21.76 -23.39 3.79
N SER A 40 -20.68 -23.92 3.22
CA SER A 40 -20.75 -25.05 2.29
C SER A 40 -19.65 -26.07 2.52
N VAL A 41 -19.89 -27.32 2.10
CA VAL A 41 -18.87 -28.38 2.13
C VAL A 41 -18.77 -29.03 0.77
N ARG A 42 -17.54 -29.32 0.34
CA ARG A 42 -17.26 -30.00 -0.92
C ARG A 42 -16.19 -31.06 -0.70
N THR A 43 -16.19 -32.11 -1.51
CA THR A 43 -15.10 -33.09 -1.49
C THR A 43 -13.80 -32.46 -1.99
N SER A 44 -12.68 -32.81 -1.38
CA SER A 44 -11.35 -32.27 -1.71
C SER A 44 -10.26 -33.32 -1.57
N TYR A 45 -9.07 -33.05 -2.13
CA TYR A 45 -7.91 -33.93 -1.96
C TYR A 45 -7.32 -33.91 -0.54
N SER A 46 -7.58 -32.85 0.23
CA SER A 46 -7.09 -32.68 1.60
C SER A 46 -8.08 -31.90 2.44
N GLY A 47 -8.08 -32.11 3.76
CA GLY A 47 -8.95 -31.40 4.68
C GLY A 47 -8.51 -29.97 4.94
N TYR A 48 -9.33 -29.01 4.55
CA TYR A 48 -9.05 -27.60 4.79
C TYR A 48 -10.33 -26.80 5.04
N THR A 49 -10.16 -25.66 5.69
CA THR A 49 -11.21 -24.65 5.83
C THR A 49 -10.80 -23.41 5.07
N ALA A 50 -11.71 -22.86 4.28
CA ALA A 50 -11.51 -21.65 3.50
C ALA A 50 -12.52 -20.58 3.92
N ILE A 51 -12.04 -19.36 4.14
CA ILE A 51 -12.86 -18.17 4.33
C ILE A 51 -12.72 -17.35 3.05
N ARG A 52 -13.80 -17.22 2.30
CA ARG A 52 -13.84 -16.52 1.01
C ARG A 52 -14.49 -15.17 1.18
N VAL A 53 -13.87 -14.16 0.57
CA VAL A 53 -14.38 -12.80 0.51
C VAL A 53 -14.31 -12.34 -0.94
N PRO A 54 -15.22 -12.78 -1.82
CA PRO A 54 -15.24 -12.34 -3.21
C PRO A 54 -15.49 -10.83 -3.32
N PRO A 55 -14.89 -10.12 -4.30
CA PRO A 55 -13.84 -10.56 -5.23
C PRO A 55 -12.41 -10.46 -4.65
N LEU A 56 -12.29 -10.10 -3.36
CA LEU A 56 -11.02 -9.78 -2.72
C LEU A 56 -10.08 -10.99 -2.58
N GLY A 57 -10.61 -12.19 -2.41
CA GLY A 57 -9.80 -13.42 -2.36
C GLY A 57 -10.27 -14.40 -1.29
N GLU A 58 -9.38 -15.26 -0.84
CA GLU A 58 -9.69 -16.25 0.20
C GLU A 58 -8.50 -16.57 1.12
N VAL A 59 -8.84 -17.02 2.33
CA VAL A 59 -7.91 -17.44 3.38
C VAL A 59 -8.14 -18.91 3.66
N LYS A 60 -7.14 -19.76 3.40
CA LYS A 60 -7.24 -21.22 3.52
C LYS A 60 -6.30 -21.75 4.61
N ALA A 61 -6.76 -22.72 5.39
CA ALA A 61 -5.90 -23.44 6.34
C ALA A 61 -6.22 -24.94 6.33
N LYS A 62 -5.18 -25.79 6.38
CA LYS A 62 -5.33 -27.26 6.49
C LYS A 62 -5.75 -27.65 7.91
N THR A 63 -7.03 -27.51 8.20
CA THR A 63 -7.60 -27.62 9.56
C THR A 63 -7.89 -29.03 10.02
N HIS A 64 -8.12 -30.00 9.11
CA HIS A 64 -8.58 -31.34 9.47
C HIS A 64 -8.07 -32.41 8.51
N LYS A 65 -8.26 -33.70 8.85
CA LYS A 65 -7.75 -34.81 8.02
C LYS A 65 -8.74 -35.33 6.98
N ALA A 66 -10.04 -35.19 7.21
CA ALA A 66 -11.04 -35.70 6.28
C ALA A 66 -10.91 -34.97 4.91
N PRO A 67 -11.12 -35.66 3.77
CA PRO A 67 -11.02 -35.09 2.42
C PRO A 67 -12.21 -34.18 2.07
N LEU A 68 -12.45 -33.17 2.92
CA LEU A 68 -13.50 -32.18 2.77
C LEU A 68 -12.91 -30.77 2.80
N SER A 69 -13.48 -29.89 1.98
CA SER A 69 -13.28 -28.46 2.08
C SER A 69 -14.50 -27.83 2.76
N VAL A 70 -14.30 -27.21 3.91
CA VAL A 70 -15.33 -26.44 4.60
C VAL A 70 -15.16 -24.98 4.19
N ASN A 71 -16.13 -24.42 3.50
CA ASN A 71 -16.03 -23.08 2.93
C ASN A 71 -17.06 -22.16 3.60
N ILE A 72 -16.58 -21.06 4.17
CA ILE A 72 -17.39 -19.95 4.63
C ILE A 72 -17.18 -18.82 3.62
N SER A 73 -18.24 -18.34 2.97
CA SER A 73 -18.14 -17.32 1.92
C SER A 73 -18.97 -16.12 2.29
N LEU A 74 -18.38 -14.93 2.26
CA LEU A 74 -19.11 -13.68 2.40
C LEU A 74 -19.81 -13.37 1.07
N GLU A 75 -21.14 -13.37 1.06
CA GLU A 75 -21.93 -13.18 -0.15
C GLU A 75 -22.30 -11.71 -0.36
N ASN A 76 -22.64 -11.01 0.73
CA ASN A 76 -23.06 -9.61 0.66
C ASN A 76 -22.79 -8.87 1.98
N ILE A 77 -22.70 -7.54 1.92
CA ILE A 77 -22.56 -6.63 3.06
C ILE A 77 -23.67 -5.57 2.99
N ASP A 78 -24.52 -5.53 4.01
CA ASP A 78 -25.51 -4.46 4.20
C ASP A 78 -24.82 -3.21 4.77
N LEU A 79 -24.53 -2.26 3.88
CA LEU A 79 -23.82 -1.03 4.21
C LEU A 79 -24.59 -0.12 5.18
N ASP A 80 -25.91 -0.17 5.18
CA ASP A 80 -26.73 0.70 6.04
C ASP A 80 -26.74 0.18 7.47
N GLN A 81 -26.83 -1.14 7.66
CA GLN A 81 -26.64 -1.76 8.96
C GLN A 81 -25.21 -1.58 9.47
N LEU A 82 -24.21 -1.72 8.59
CA LEU A 82 -22.81 -1.54 8.97
C LEU A 82 -22.55 -0.11 9.49
N LYS A 83 -23.10 0.92 8.84
CA LYS A 83 -23.00 2.31 9.32
C LYS A 83 -23.63 2.52 10.69
N LYS A 84 -24.81 1.92 10.94
CA LYS A 84 -25.49 2.01 12.25
C LYS A 84 -24.66 1.36 13.35
N LEU A 85 -24.03 0.21 13.07
CA LEU A 85 -23.16 -0.50 14.02
C LEU A 85 -21.88 0.29 14.34
N LEU A 86 -21.31 0.98 13.34
CA LEU A 86 -20.13 1.82 13.52
C LEU A 86 -20.44 3.11 14.29
N ALA A 87 -21.63 3.70 14.09
CA ALA A 87 -22.06 4.89 14.80
C ALA A 87 -22.44 4.63 16.28
N GLY A 88 -22.86 3.40 16.60
CA GLY A 88 -23.40 3.03 17.92
C GLY A 88 -22.37 2.75 19.01
N GLY A 89 -21.06 2.81 18.74
CA GLY A 89 -20.03 2.51 19.74
C GLY A 89 -20.14 1.09 20.30
N THR A 90 -20.35 0.11 19.44
CA THR A 90 -20.71 -1.26 19.84
C THR A 90 -19.59 -1.97 20.59
N GLU A 91 -19.90 -2.56 21.75
CA GLU A 91 -18.99 -3.40 22.52
C GLU A 91 -18.62 -4.66 21.73
N GLN A 92 -17.33 -4.87 21.48
CA GLN A 92 -16.79 -5.97 20.68
C GLN A 92 -17.27 -7.36 21.17
N ASP A 93 -17.46 -7.52 22.48
CA ASP A 93 -17.88 -8.77 23.10
C ASP A 93 -19.30 -9.21 22.67
N LYS A 94 -20.21 -8.25 22.46
CA LYS A 94 -21.58 -8.56 22.01
C LYS A 94 -21.60 -9.07 20.58
N LEU A 95 -20.80 -8.46 19.70
CA LEU A 95 -20.66 -8.89 18.31
C LEU A 95 -20.10 -10.31 18.21
N VAL A 96 -19.15 -10.65 19.07
CA VAL A 96 -18.57 -12.01 19.11
C VAL A 96 -19.60 -13.04 19.56
N GLU A 97 -20.39 -12.75 20.59
CA GLU A 97 -21.43 -13.67 21.07
C GLU A 97 -22.54 -13.89 20.04
N GLU A 98 -23.05 -12.83 19.41
CA GLU A 98 -24.04 -12.93 18.35
C GLU A 98 -23.52 -13.75 17.17
N ALA A 99 -22.24 -13.55 16.81
CA ALA A 99 -21.61 -14.30 15.75
C ALA A 99 -21.51 -15.79 16.08
N LYS A 100 -21.17 -16.15 17.32
CA LYS A 100 -21.16 -17.55 17.78
C LYS A 100 -22.55 -18.18 17.70
N VAL A 101 -23.60 -17.47 18.12
CA VAL A 101 -24.98 -17.98 18.09
C VAL A 101 -25.44 -18.24 16.65
N ALA A 102 -25.25 -17.26 15.77
CA ALA A 102 -25.62 -17.39 14.36
C ALA A 102 -24.84 -18.51 13.66
N LEU A 103 -23.52 -18.60 13.91
CA LEU A 103 -22.67 -19.65 13.33
C LEU A 103 -23.06 -21.04 13.85
N THR A 104 -23.30 -21.19 15.15
CA THR A 104 -23.73 -22.47 15.74
C THR A 104 -25.09 -22.91 15.17
N GLY A 105 -26.03 -21.97 15.02
CA GLY A 105 -27.32 -22.22 14.39
C GLY A 105 -27.19 -22.61 12.90
N ALA A 106 -26.27 -21.98 12.17
CA ALA A 106 -25.95 -22.34 10.79
C ALA A 106 -25.35 -23.74 10.69
N ILE A 107 -24.38 -24.08 11.55
CA ILE A 107 -23.73 -25.41 11.58
C ILE A 107 -24.74 -26.51 11.87
N ARG A 108 -25.66 -26.33 12.82
CA ARG A 108 -26.69 -27.34 13.14
C ARG A 108 -27.60 -27.62 11.94
N ARG A 109 -28.12 -26.57 11.30
CA ARG A 109 -28.93 -26.68 10.07
C ARG A 109 -28.14 -27.32 8.94
N PHE A 110 -26.88 -26.95 8.80
CA PHE A 110 -25.97 -27.46 7.79
C PHE A 110 -25.70 -28.96 7.94
N VAL A 111 -25.42 -29.44 9.17
CA VAL A 111 -25.20 -30.86 9.45
C VAL A 111 -26.47 -31.65 9.12
N PHE A 112 -27.63 -31.20 9.57
CA PHE A 112 -28.91 -31.86 9.27
C PHE A 112 -29.17 -31.94 7.76
N LEU A 113 -29.03 -30.81 7.05
CA LEU A 113 -29.21 -30.76 5.60
C LEU A 113 -28.23 -31.70 4.88
N THR A 114 -26.96 -31.71 5.29
CA THR A 114 -25.92 -32.53 4.68
C THR A 114 -26.19 -34.03 4.86
N LEU A 115 -26.71 -34.44 6.03
CA LEU A 115 -27.11 -35.83 6.28
C LEU A 115 -28.37 -36.23 5.51
N ALA A 116 -29.35 -35.32 5.38
CA ALA A 116 -30.53 -35.56 4.56
C ALA A 116 -30.17 -35.68 3.06
N LEU A 117 -29.29 -34.81 2.57
CA LEU A 117 -28.77 -34.84 1.21
C LEU A 117 -27.94 -36.09 0.92
N SER A 118 -27.14 -36.56 1.88
CA SER A 118 -26.34 -37.78 1.69
C SER A 118 -27.20 -39.03 1.64
N PHE A 119 -28.26 -39.10 2.44
CA PHE A 119 -29.26 -40.15 2.35
C PHE A 119 -30.00 -40.10 1.00
N GLY A 120 -30.48 -38.92 0.60
CA GLY A 120 -31.15 -38.72 -0.69
C GLY A 120 -30.26 -39.04 -1.89
N GLY A 121 -28.99 -38.64 -1.84
CA GLY A 121 -27.99 -38.96 -2.84
C GLY A 121 -27.69 -40.46 -2.92
N GLY A 122 -27.61 -41.15 -1.77
CA GLY A 122 -27.46 -42.60 -1.71
C GLY A 122 -28.64 -43.36 -2.33
N VAL A 123 -29.86 -42.91 -2.05
CA VAL A 123 -31.09 -43.40 -2.70
C VAL A 123 -31.06 -43.16 -4.21
N PHE A 124 -30.72 -41.94 -4.62
CA PHE A 124 -30.63 -41.54 -6.03
C PHE A 124 -29.61 -42.39 -6.81
N GLY A 125 -28.45 -42.66 -6.21
CA GLY A 125 -27.43 -43.52 -6.80
C GLY A 125 -27.94 -44.92 -7.13
N LEU A 126 -28.81 -45.50 -6.30
CA LEU A 126 -29.40 -46.81 -6.55
C LEU A 126 -30.60 -46.79 -7.50
N ILE A 127 -31.34 -45.68 -7.56
CA ILE A 127 -32.37 -45.47 -8.59
C ILE A 127 -31.72 -45.43 -9.98
N ILE A 128 -30.56 -44.77 -10.13
CA ILE A 128 -29.79 -44.78 -11.39
C ILE A 128 -29.35 -46.20 -11.78
N LEU A 129 -28.97 -47.01 -10.78
CA LEU A 129 -28.65 -48.43 -10.98
C LEU A 129 -29.89 -49.30 -11.30
N GLN A 130 -31.05 -48.67 -11.55
CA GLN A 130 -32.35 -49.27 -11.89
C GLN A 130 -32.81 -50.32 -10.87
N ARG A 131 -32.40 -50.18 -9.61
CA ARG A 131 -32.85 -51.07 -8.53
C ARG A 131 -34.29 -50.72 -8.16
N ARG A 132 -35.16 -51.74 -8.12
CA ARG A 132 -36.59 -51.60 -7.78
C ARG A 132 -36.94 -52.13 -6.39
N ASN A 133 -36.00 -52.77 -5.71
CA ASN A 133 -36.22 -53.32 -4.37
C ASN A 133 -36.10 -52.22 -3.32
N PHE A 134 -37.17 -51.97 -2.58
CA PHE A 134 -37.21 -50.94 -1.53
C PHE A 134 -36.11 -51.11 -0.47
N LYS A 135 -35.79 -52.36 -0.09
CA LYS A 135 -34.72 -52.63 0.88
C LYS A 135 -33.34 -52.24 0.37
N GLU A 136 -33.08 -52.44 -0.92
CA GLU A 136 -31.81 -52.07 -1.55
C GLU A 136 -31.69 -50.54 -1.64
N ILE A 137 -32.76 -49.85 -2.07
CA ILE A 137 -32.80 -48.39 -2.13
C ILE A 137 -32.54 -47.77 -0.76
N LEU A 138 -33.20 -48.28 0.28
CA LEU A 138 -33.00 -47.86 1.67
C LEU A 138 -31.56 -48.09 2.14
N LEU A 139 -30.98 -49.24 1.78
CA LEU A 139 -29.58 -49.55 2.07
C LEU A 139 -28.63 -48.53 1.40
N GLY A 140 -28.90 -48.08 0.18
CA GLY A 140 -28.13 -47.02 -0.48
C GLY A 140 -28.18 -45.70 0.28
N GLY A 141 -29.37 -45.29 0.75
CA GLY A 141 -29.52 -44.13 1.61
C GLY A 141 -28.73 -44.25 2.92
N LEU A 142 -28.80 -45.41 3.59
CA LEU A 142 -28.04 -45.68 4.81
C LEU A 142 -26.52 -45.66 4.57
N ILE A 143 -26.05 -46.21 3.45
CA ILE A 143 -24.62 -46.16 3.07
C ILE A 143 -24.19 -44.70 2.90
N GLY A 144 -24.93 -43.90 2.13
CA GLY A 144 -24.64 -42.47 1.95
C GLY A 144 -24.60 -41.70 3.27
N LEU A 145 -25.57 -41.96 4.15
CA LEU A 145 -25.65 -41.36 5.48
C LEU A 145 -24.44 -41.73 6.33
N VAL A 146 -24.07 -43.00 6.42
CA VAL A 146 -22.93 -43.47 7.22
C VAL A 146 -21.61 -42.92 6.67
N THR A 147 -21.42 -42.93 5.34
CA THR A 147 -20.21 -42.39 4.70
C THR A 147 -20.01 -40.92 5.04
N VAL A 148 -21.03 -40.09 4.87
CA VAL A 148 -20.91 -38.65 5.15
C VAL A 148 -20.83 -38.37 6.65
N SER A 149 -21.54 -39.13 7.49
CA SER A 149 -21.42 -39.03 8.95
C SER A 149 -19.99 -39.30 9.43
N LEU A 150 -19.33 -40.32 8.87
CA LEU A 150 -17.94 -40.64 9.21
C LEU A 150 -16.98 -39.51 8.80
N LEU A 151 -17.20 -38.89 7.63
CA LEU A 151 -16.40 -37.76 7.19
C LEU A 151 -16.58 -36.54 8.09
N LEU A 152 -17.84 -36.17 8.40
CA LEU A 152 -18.14 -35.06 9.31
C LEU A 152 -17.59 -35.30 10.72
N PHE A 153 -17.72 -36.53 11.23
CA PHE A 153 -17.15 -36.91 12.52
C PHE A 153 -15.62 -36.81 12.52
N THR A 154 -14.97 -37.26 11.45
CA THR A 154 -13.51 -37.13 11.30
C THR A 154 -13.09 -35.67 11.21
N THR A 155 -13.82 -34.84 10.46
CA THR A 155 -13.61 -33.39 10.43
C THR A 155 -13.70 -32.81 11.83
N TYR A 156 -14.79 -33.06 12.57
CA TYR A 156 -14.98 -32.56 13.93
C TYR A 156 -13.86 -32.99 14.88
N LYS A 157 -13.47 -34.27 14.86
CA LYS A 157 -12.44 -34.80 15.76
C LYS A 157 -11.02 -34.32 15.46
N THR A 158 -10.73 -34.04 14.19
CA THR A 158 -9.38 -33.64 13.75
C THR A 158 -9.26 -32.14 13.49
N PHE A 159 -10.32 -31.37 13.75
CA PHE A 159 -10.33 -29.94 13.53
C PHE A 159 -9.40 -29.21 14.49
N ASP A 160 -8.44 -28.48 13.93
CA ASP A 160 -7.51 -27.63 14.68
C ASP A 160 -7.59 -26.19 14.18
N ILE A 161 -8.22 -25.33 14.99
CA ILE A 161 -8.34 -23.90 14.70
C ILE A 161 -6.98 -23.19 14.65
N ARG A 162 -5.97 -23.70 15.35
CA ARG A 162 -4.62 -23.10 15.40
C ARG A 162 -3.93 -23.14 14.05
N LYS A 163 -4.40 -23.96 13.11
CA LYS A 163 -3.88 -23.97 11.73
C LYS A 163 -4.10 -22.65 10.99
N PHE A 164 -5.03 -21.81 11.46
CA PHE A 164 -5.18 -20.43 10.98
C PHE A 164 -4.08 -19.48 11.47
N GLN A 165 -3.12 -19.92 12.30
CA GLN A 165 -1.90 -19.16 12.60
C GLN A 165 -0.92 -19.14 11.42
N TYR A 166 -1.01 -20.12 10.51
CA TYR A 166 -0.22 -20.18 9.28
C TYR A 166 -1.12 -20.38 8.05
N PRO A 167 -2.06 -19.45 7.78
CA PRO A 167 -3.00 -19.60 6.69
C PRO A 167 -2.34 -19.25 5.35
N GLN A 168 -2.92 -19.79 4.28
CA GLN A 168 -2.57 -19.48 2.91
C GLN A 168 -3.54 -18.42 2.39
N TYR A 169 -3.00 -17.28 1.99
CA TYR A 169 -3.78 -16.17 1.43
C TYR A 169 -3.72 -16.21 -0.10
N GLU A 170 -4.87 -16.10 -0.75
CA GLU A 170 -5.02 -16.02 -2.19
C GLU A 170 -5.81 -14.75 -2.58
N GLY A 171 -5.57 -14.23 -3.78
CA GLY A 171 -6.17 -12.98 -4.26
C GLY A 171 -5.54 -11.71 -3.67
N MET A 172 -6.29 -10.61 -3.67
CA MET A 172 -5.87 -9.31 -3.15
C MET A 172 -5.64 -9.32 -1.63
N ILE A 173 -6.29 -10.25 -0.90
CA ILE A 173 -6.10 -10.43 0.55
C ILE A 173 -4.70 -10.98 0.90
N LYS A 174 -3.89 -11.41 -0.08
CA LYS A 174 -2.47 -11.74 0.16
C LYS A 174 -1.68 -10.59 0.81
N ALA A 175 -2.10 -9.35 0.59
CA ALA A 175 -1.53 -8.16 1.23
C ALA A 175 -2.13 -7.83 2.62
N ALA A 176 -3.24 -8.46 3.02
CA ALA A 176 -3.98 -8.12 4.23
C ALA A 176 -3.22 -8.35 5.56
N PRO A 177 -2.40 -9.41 5.73
CA PRO A 177 -1.61 -9.57 6.96
C PRO A 177 -0.66 -8.41 7.20
N TRP A 178 -0.03 -7.92 6.14
CA TRP A 178 0.82 -6.74 6.22
C TRP A 178 0.02 -5.50 6.63
N MET A 179 -1.17 -5.28 6.06
CA MET A 179 -2.01 -4.13 6.44
C MET A 179 -2.46 -4.16 7.90
N ILE A 180 -2.84 -5.33 8.43
CA ILE A 180 -3.25 -5.44 9.83
C ILE A 180 -2.07 -5.12 10.74
N ASN A 181 -0.88 -5.61 10.42
CA ASN A 181 0.35 -5.27 11.13
C ASN A 181 0.67 -3.78 10.98
N LEU A 182 0.57 -3.20 9.77
CA LEU A 182 0.71 -1.76 9.53
C LEU A 182 -0.23 -0.94 10.40
N VAL A 183 -1.51 -1.30 10.47
CA VAL A 183 -2.49 -0.60 11.29
C VAL A 183 -2.14 -0.74 12.77
N GLN A 184 -1.86 -1.94 13.26
CA GLN A 184 -1.52 -2.17 14.67
C GLN A 184 -0.22 -1.47 15.09
N ASP A 185 0.84 -1.62 14.29
CA ASP A 185 2.15 -1.00 14.52
C ASP A 185 2.08 0.51 14.35
N SER A 186 1.26 1.02 13.43
CA SER A 186 0.99 2.45 13.28
C SER A 186 0.23 3.00 14.47
N PHE A 187 -0.88 2.40 14.90
CA PHE A 187 -1.68 2.99 15.98
C PHE A 187 -0.94 3.02 17.33
N VAL A 188 -0.09 2.02 17.61
CA VAL A 188 0.66 1.94 18.88
C VAL A 188 1.95 2.79 18.84
N THR A 189 2.65 2.86 17.69
CA THR A 189 3.94 3.58 17.57
C THR A 189 3.76 5.04 17.16
N VAL A 190 2.74 5.39 16.36
CA VAL A 190 2.51 6.76 15.86
C VAL A 190 2.06 7.70 16.98
N ASN A 191 1.32 7.22 17.97
CA ASN A 191 0.79 8.13 19.01
C ASN A 191 1.86 8.60 20.01
N THR A 192 2.94 7.84 20.18
CA THR A 192 4.12 8.21 20.98
C THR A 192 5.15 8.97 20.14
N TRP A 193 5.44 8.49 18.92
CA TRP A 193 6.42 9.10 18.02
C TRP A 193 5.94 10.42 17.40
N GLY A 194 4.68 10.52 16.97
CA GLY A 194 4.08 11.75 16.43
C GLY A 194 4.05 12.90 17.44
N LYS A 195 3.85 12.58 18.73
CA LYS A 195 3.97 13.57 19.82
C LYS A 195 5.40 14.08 19.99
N GLN A 196 6.39 13.18 19.93
CA GLN A 196 7.81 13.54 20.00
C GLN A 196 8.22 14.40 18.79
N MET A 197 7.77 14.02 17.59
CA MET A 197 7.99 14.75 16.34
C MET A 197 7.39 16.16 16.33
N ARG A 198 6.17 16.34 16.87
CA ARG A 198 5.59 17.67 17.08
C ARG A 198 6.42 18.52 18.04
N GLY A 199 6.94 17.91 19.12
CA GLY A 199 7.85 18.57 20.04
C GLY A 199 9.16 19.01 19.35
N ILE A 200 9.75 18.15 18.52
CA ILE A 200 10.96 18.46 17.74
C ILE A 200 10.71 19.61 16.78
N ALA A 201 9.64 19.59 16.00
CA ALA A 201 9.34 20.66 15.04
C ALA A 201 9.13 22.02 15.73
N ASN A 202 8.40 22.05 16.85
CA ASN A 202 8.20 23.29 17.62
C ASN A 202 9.52 23.82 18.22
N ASN A 203 10.37 22.93 18.72
CA ASN A 203 11.69 23.30 19.25
C ASN A 203 12.64 23.79 18.15
N LEU A 204 12.59 23.17 16.97
CA LEU A 204 13.35 23.61 15.80
C LEU A 204 12.96 25.03 15.39
N ASN A 205 11.66 25.37 15.34
CA ASN A 205 11.22 26.74 15.03
C ASN A 205 11.87 27.78 15.95
N GLY A 206 11.89 27.50 17.26
CA GLY A 206 12.51 28.38 18.24
C GLY A 206 14.02 28.57 18.03
N LEU A 207 14.72 27.52 17.60
CA LEU A 207 16.14 27.60 17.22
C LEU A 207 16.33 28.39 15.92
N PHE A 208 15.49 28.14 14.91
CA PHE A 208 15.53 28.83 13.63
C PHE A 208 15.31 30.34 13.77
N GLN A 209 14.27 30.75 14.49
CA GLN A 209 14.00 32.18 14.75
C GLN A 209 15.18 32.85 15.47
N ARG A 210 15.84 32.14 16.39
CA ARG A 210 17.05 32.65 17.07
C ARG A 210 18.22 32.76 16.10
N VAL A 211 18.50 31.76 15.28
CA VAL A 211 19.60 31.82 14.29
C VAL A 211 19.36 32.89 13.23
N GLU A 212 18.13 33.03 12.71
CA GLU A 212 17.76 34.09 11.78
C GLU A 212 17.90 35.48 12.40
N SER A 213 17.50 35.64 13.67
CA SER A 213 17.67 36.90 14.40
C SER A 213 19.15 37.27 14.62
N LEU A 214 20.03 36.28 14.79
CA LEU A 214 21.47 36.47 14.97
C LEU A 214 22.21 36.73 13.66
N GLN A 215 21.74 36.19 12.53
CA GLN A 215 22.38 36.35 11.22
C GLN A 215 21.95 37.61 10.46
N ALA A 216 21.06 38.46 11.01
CA ALA A 216 20.53 39.66 10.34
C ALA A 216 20.08 39.40 8.89
N MET A 217 19.65 38.18 8.57
CA MET A 217 18.98 37.89 7.31
C MET A 217 17.53 38.29 7.49
N THR A 218 17.23 39.57 7.28
CA THR A 218 15.84 40.06 7.26
C THR A 218 15.07 39.20 6.25
N PRO A 219 13.92 38.59 6.61
CA PRO A 219 13.06 37.91 5.64
C PRO A 219 12.73 38.92 4.56
N ARG A 220 13.35 38.79 3.37
CA ARG A 220 12.99 39.65 2.25
C ARG A 220 11.63 39.17 1.78
N ASN A 221 10.69 40.10 1.63
CA ASN A 221 9.45 39.85 0.90
C ASN A 221 9.79 39.12 -0.42
N GLY A 222 9.40 37.84 -0.55
CA GLY A 222 9.60 37.04 -1.76
C GLY A 222 10.46 35.77 -1.65
N GLU A 223 10.81 35.28 -0.46
CA GLU A 223 11.41 33.94 -0.31
C GLU A 223 10.37 32.84 -0.63
N ILE A 224 10.78 31.79 -1.36
CA ILE A 224 9.98 30.59 -1.60
C ILE A 224 10.64 29.44 -0.84
N LYS A 225 9.89 28.81 0.06
CA LYS A 225 10.33 27.66 0.85
C LYS A 225 9.67 26.38 0.32
N ILE A 226 10.49 25.40 -0.03
CA ILE A 226 10.03 24.11 -0.54
C ILE A 226 10.49 23.03 0.43
N LEU A 227 9.58 22.10 0.78
CA LEU A 227 9.96 20.89 1.48
C LEU A 227 10.13 19.75 0.46
N HIS A 228 11.34 19.20 0.37
CA HIS A 228 11.64 18.00 -0.42
C HIS A 228 11.59 16.76 0.47
N VAL A 229 10.77 15.81 0.05
CA VAL A 229 10.57 14.50 0.68
C VAL A 229 10.69 13.39 -0.37
N SER A 230 10.92 12.17 0.09
CA SER A 230 10.95 10.97 -0.77
C SER A 230 10.71 9.72 0.06
N ASP A 231 10.30 8.62 -0.58
CA ASP A 231 10.32 7.28 0.00
C ASP A 231 9.58 7.22 1.35
N ILE A 232 8.32 7.69 1.33
CA ILE A 232 7.43 7.78 2.51
C ILE A 232 6.85 6.40 2.85
N HIS A 233 6.61 5.53 1.86
CA HIS A 233 6.15 4.14 2.06
C HIS A 233 4.95 4.00 3.00
N ASN A 234 3.91 4.82 2.78
CA ASN A 234 2.70 4.91 3.59
C ASN A 234 2.90 5.23 5.09
N ASN A 235 4.07 5.71 5.53
CA ASN A 235 4.35 5.94 6.94
C ASN A 235 3.46 7.07 7.52
N PRO A 236 2.53 6.78 8.45
CA PRO A 236 1.63 7.79 9.02
C PRO A 236 2.34 8.91 9.78
N ALA A 237 3.41 8.58 10.51
CA ALA A 237 4.15 9.55 11.30
C ALA A 237 4.90 10.56 10.42
N ALA A 238 5.33 10.13 9.23
CA ALA A 238 5.93 11.01 8.24
C ALA A 238 4.93 12.09 7.79
N PHE A 239 3.67 11.73 7.50
CA PHE A 239 2.64 12.70 7.12
C PHE A 239 2.34 13.70 8.24
N GLU A 240 2.25 13.26 9.50
CA GLU A 240 2.07 14.17 10.64
C GLU A 240 3.24 15.14 10.79
N PHE A 241 4.47 14.65 10.59
CA PHE A 241 5.64 15.51 10.68
C PHE A 241 5.73 16.49 9.51
N ILE A 242 5.44 16.06 8.29
CA ILE A 242 5.37 16.91 7.10
C ILE A 242 4.35 18.03 7.33
N ASP A 243 3.14 17.72 7.78
CA ASP A 243 2.12 18.73 8.10
C ASP A 243 2.61 19.74 9.15
N GLN A 244 3.28 19.25 10.20
CA GLN A 244 3.86 20.12 11.22
C GLN A 244 4.99 21.01 10.66
N VAL A 245 5.90 20.47 9.85
CA VAL A 245 6.98 21.22 9.19
C VAL A 245 6.39 22.28 8.25
N VAL A 246 5.39 21.91 7.45
CA VAL A 246 4.69 22.83 6.54
C VAL A 246 4.14 24.03 7.30
N LYS A 247 3.40 23.78 8.39
CA LYS A 247 2.81 24.84 9.23
C LYS A 247 3.87 25.67 9.96
N THR A 248 4.89 25.01 10.49
CA THR A 248 5.88 25.64 11.37
C THR A 248 6.85 26.54 10.61
N PHE A 249 7.33 26.08 9.44
CA PHE A 249 8.31 26.79 8.64
C PHE A 249 7.71 27.70 7.57
N GLY A 250 6.37 27.65 7.41
CA GLY A 250 5.66 28.38 6.36
C GLY A 250 6.09 27.91 4.98
N ILE A 251 6.11 26.59 4.77
CA ILE A 251 6.46 25.98 3.49
C ILE A 251 5.41 26.39 2.44
N ASN A 252 5.86 26.79 1.25
CA ASN A 252 4.98 27.20 0.16
C ASN A 252 4.47 26.01 -0.65
N LEU A 253 5.31 25.00 -0.86
CA LEU A 253 4.95 23.76 -1.55
C LEU A 253 5.81 22.58 -1.09
N VAL A 254 5.29 21.36 -1.26
CA VAL A 254 6.03 20.11 -1.04
C VAL A 254 6.38 19.49 -2.39
N ILE A 255 7.63 19.08 -2.57
CA ILE A 255 8.05 18.25 -3.71
C ILE A 255 8.40 16.86 -3.18
N ASP A 256 7.71 15.85 -3.68
CA ASP A 256 7.90 14.45 -3.38
C ASP A 256 8.56 13.76 -4.58
N SER A 257 9.77 13.23 -4.37
CA SER A 257 10.51 12.50 -5.40
C SER A 257 10.11 11.04 -5.55
N GLY A 258 8.97 10.60 -5.01
CA GLY A 258 8.34 9.32 -5.32
C GLY A 258 8.43 8.29 -4.19
N ASP A 259 7.84 7.11 -4.44
CA ASP A 259 7.67 6.03 -3.47
C ASP A 259 6.88 6.48 -2.24
N LEU A 260 5.70 7.06 -2.53
CA LEU A 260 4.70 7.40 -1.52
C LEU A 260 4.00 6.13 -1.00
N SER A 261 3.79 5.17 -1.90
CA SER A 261 3.22 3.84 -1.63
C SER A 261 4.31 2.77 -1.50
N ASP A 262 4.01 1.66 -0.82
CA ASP A 262 4.97 0.58 -0.53
C ASP A 262 4.71 -0.65 -1.42
N PHE A 263 3.45 -0.89 -1.82
CA PHE A 263 3.11 -2.02 -2.71
C PHE A 263 2.31 -1.62 -3.95
N GLY A 264 1.91 -0.34 -4.04
CA GLY A 264 1.15 0.17 -5.18
C GLY A 264 -0.23 -0.47 -5.35
N THR A 265 -0.81 -1.00 -4.28
CA THR A 265 -2.10 -1.71 -4.29
C THR A 265 -3.27 -0.75 -4.07
N PRO A 266 -4.48 -1.06 -4.58
CA PRO A 266 -5.67 -0.24 -4.31
C PRO A 266 -6.01 -0.09 -2.83
N LEU A 267 -5.54 -0.98 -1.97
CA LEU A 267 -5.79 -0.92 -0.54
C LEU A 267 -5.02 0.25 0.13
N GLU A 268 -3.93 0.71 -0.48
CA GLU A 268 -3.09 1.81 0.00
C GLU A 268 -3.67 3.19 -0.33
N ILE A 269 -4.68 3.28 -1.21
CA ILE A 269 -5.31 4.54 -1.63
C ILE A 269 -5.79 5.36 -0.41
N SER A 270 -6.29 4.69 0.63
CA SER A 270 -6.75 5.35 1.87
C SER A 270 -5.64 6.07 2.65
N PHE A 271 -4.40 5.60 2.56
CA PHE A 271 -3.23 6.24 3.19
C PHE A 271 -2.74 7.42 2.36
N ILE A 272 -2.76 7.28 1.04
CA ILE A 272 -2.34 8.32 0.09
C ILE A 272 -3.23 9.56 0.18
N GLY A 273 -4.54 9.39 0.41
CA GLY A 273 -5.48 10.51 0.58
C GLY A 273 -5.11 11.51 1.68
N ARG A 274 -4.19 11.16 2.59
CA ARG A 274 -3.70 12.09 3.64
C ARG A 274 -2.95 13.29 3.09
N VAL A 275 -2.37 13.22 1.89
CA VAL A 275 -1.73 14.38 1.24
C VAL A 275 -2.72 15.52 0.99
N ASN A 276 -4.02 15.21 0.87
CA ASN A 276 -5.09 16.21 0.75
C ASN A 276 -5.23 17.12 1.99
N ASN A 277 -4.71 16.69 3.14
CA ASN A 277 -4.76 17.48 4.37
C ASN A 277 -3.69 18.57 4.40
N LEU A 278 -2.68 18.49 3.55
CA LEU A 278 -1.63 19.50 3.43
C LEU A 278 -2.22 20.70 2.67
N GLN A 279 -2.33 21.85 3.34
CA GLN A 279 -2.94 23.07 2.78
C GLN A 279 -2.04 23.81 1.76
N VAL A 280 -1.09 23.11 1.15
CA VAL A 280 -0.10 23.62 0.20
C VAL A 280 -0.06 22.72 -1.03
N PRO A 281 0.38 23.22 -2.20
CA PRO A 281 0.62 22.40 -3.37
C PRO A 281 1.57 21.24 -3.06
N TYR A 282 1.17 20.02 -3.46
CA TYR A 282 1.95 18.80 -3.32
C TYR A 282 2.33 18.29 -4.71
N ILE A 283 3.60 18.40 -5.06
CA ILE A 283 4.11 18.01 -6.38
C ILE A 283 4.79 16.67 -6.22
N ILE A 284 4.39 15.64 -6.97
CA ILE A 284 4.97 14.31 -6.86
C ILE A 284 5.43 13.79 -8.22
N THR A 285 6.63 13.21 -8.29
CA THR A 285 7.00 12.34 -9.42
C THR A 285 6.74 10.88 -9.04
N PRO A 286 6.04 10.08 -9.86
CA PRO A 286 5.82 8.67 -9.54
C PRO A 286 7.13 7.91 -9.39
N GLY A 287 7.31 7.20 -8.27
CA GLY A 287 8.40 6.26 -8.05
C GLY A 287 8.09 4.88 -8.62
N ASN A 288 8.94 3.90 -8.32
CA ASN A 288 8.75 2.54 -8.82
C ASN A 288 7.64 1.77 -8.09
N HIS A 289 7.15 2.27 -6.96
CA HIS A 289 6.02 1.69 -6.24
C HIS A 289 4.67 2.28 -6.66
N GLU A 290 4.64 3.45 -7.30
CA GLU A 290 3.41 4.06 -7.79
C GLU A 290 2.88 3.37 -9.06
N THR A 291 1.94 2.44 -8.89
CA THR A 291 1.25 1.81 -10.02
C THR A 291 0.32 2.78 -10.76
N PRO A 292 -0.13 2.46 -12.00
CA PRO A 292 -1.09 3.29 -12.72
C PRO A 292 -2.39 3.57 -11.95
N ALA A 293 -2.84 2.63 -11.11
CA ALA A 293 -4.01 2.80 -10.26
C ALA A 293 -3.76 3.89 -9.20
N ILE A 294 -2.60 3.84 -8.52
CA ILE A 294 -2.20 4.87 -7.55
C ILE A 294 -2.07 6.25 -8.21
N ILE A 295 -1.42 6.32 -9.37
CA ILE A 295 -1.24 7.56 -10.13
C ILE A 295 -2.59 8.18 -10.51
N GLN A 296 -3.56 7.35 -10.91
CA GLN A 296 -4.91 7.82 -11.22
C GLN A 296 -5.62 8.41 -10.00
N GLU A 297 -5.46 7.81 -8.81
CA GLU A 297 -6.04 8.37 -7.59
C GLU A 297 -5.34 9.66 -7.15
N LEU A 298 -4.00 9.72 -7.22
CA LEU A 298 -3.23 10.94 -6.93
C LEU A 298 -3.71 12.13 -7.76
N LYS A 299 -3.98 11.91 -9.06
CA LYS A 299 -4.50 12.95 -9.97
C LYS A 299 -5.90 13.46 -9.60
N LYS A 300 -6.66 12.76 -8.79
CA LYS A 300 -7.99 13.21 -8.32
C LYS A 300 -7.89 14.11 -7.10
N ILE A 301 -6.74 14.18 -6.45
CA ILE A 301 -6.55 14.98 -5.24
C ILE A 301 -6.28 16.44 -5.64
N PRO A 302 -7.12 17.42 -5.21
CA PRO A 302 -7.08 18.79 -5.73
C PRO A 302 -5.76 19.54 -5.55
N ASN A 303 -5.04 19.32 -4.45
CA ASN A 303 -3.76 19.97 -4.16
C ASN A 303 -2.55 19.21 -4.73
N VAL A 304 -2.75 18.08 -5.42
CA VAL A 304 -1.66 17.24 -5.94
C VAL A 304 -1.40 17.49 -7.42
N THR A 305 -0.14 17.70 -7.78
CA THR A 305 0.33 17.74 -9.17
C THR A 305 1.28 16.56 -9.43
N VAL A 306 0.86 15.62 -10.27
CA VAL A 306 1.71 14.47 -10.66
C VAL A 306 2.59 14.84 -11.85
N LEU A 307 3.90 14.87 -11.65
CA LEU A 307 4.92 15.08 -12.68
C LEU A 307 5.09 13.80 -13.51
N ASN A 308 4.40 13.74 -14.65
CA ASN A 308 4.52 12.65 -15.60
C ASN A 308 4.72 13.20 -17.03
N GLY A 309 5.73 14.06 -17.16
CA GLY A 309 6.03 14.83 -18.37
C GLY A 309 5.51 16.27 -18.34
N GLY A 310 6.11 17.12 -19.18
CA GLY A 310 5.86 18.56 -19.26
C GLY A 310 6.67 19.40 -18.26
N ILE A 311 6.51 20.73 -18.37
CA ILE A 311 6.98 21.71 -17.38
C ILE A 311 5.77 22.33 -16.70
N ASN A 312 5.72 22.24 -15.37
CA ASN A 312 4.68 22.82 -14.54
C ASN A 312 5.19 24.11 -13.91
N LYS A 313 4.38 25.19 -13.94
CA LYS A 313 4.74 26.46 -13.32
C LYS A 313 3.99 26.63 -12.00
N ILE A 314 4.70 26.56 -10.87
CA ILE A 314 4.11 26.57 -9.52
C ILE A 314 4.91 27.56 -8.66
N GLU A 315 4.25 28.50 -7.98
CA GLU A 315 4.90 29.58 -7.20
C GLU A 315 5.92 30.43 -7.97
N GLY A 316 5.83 30.42 -9.30
CA GLY A 316 6.77 31.07 -10.21
C GLY A 316 7.93 30.20 -10.67
N LEU A 317 8.12 29.01 -10.09
CA LEU A 317 9.13 28.01 -10.46
C LEU A 317 8.66 27.16 -11.63
N LYS A 318 9.57 26.85 -12.56
CA LYS A 318 9.39 25.86 -13.62
C LYS A 318 9.91 24.51 -13.14
N ILE A 319 9.01 23.57 -12.92
CA ILE A 319 9.32 22.24 -12.41
C ILE A 319 9.04 21.22 -13.51
N ALA A 320 10.08 20.49 -13.91
CA ALA A 320 9.98 19.38 -14.84
C ALA A 320 10.19 18.05 -14.11
N GLY A 321 9.53 17.00 -14.54
CA GLY A 321 9.77 15.67 -13.98
C GLY A 321 9.11 14.56 -14.77
N ILE A 322 9.59 13.36 -14.52
CA ILE A 322 9.11 12.14 -15.17
C ILE A 322 9.07 11.01 -14.14
N GLY A 323 7.99 10.22 -14.17
CA GLY A 323 7.88 9.06 -13.31
C GLY A 323 8.91 7.99 -13.66
N ASP A 324 9.21 7.12 -12.69
CA ASP A 324 10.08 5.97 -12.90
C ASP A 324 9.49 5.05 -14.00
N PRO A 325 10.31 4.43 -14.86
CA PRO A 325 9.82 3.51 -15.89
C PRO A 325 8.90 2.40 -15.37
N LEU A 326 9.11 1.95 -14.13
CA LEU A 326 8.32 0.89 -13.50
C LEU A 326 6.92 1.34 -13.09
N SER A 327 6.70 2.65 -12.92
CA SER A 327 5.40 3.23 -12.58
C SER A 327 4.31 2.96 -13.65
N LEU A 328 4.72 2.58 -14.86
CA LEU A 328 3.81 2.18 -15.95
C LEU A 328 3.29 0.74 -15.81
N SER A 329 3.77 -0.04 -14.84
CA SER A 329 3.50 -1.48 -14.73
C SER A 329 3.11 -1.90 -13.31
N ASN A 330 2.24 -2.90 -13.20
CA ASN A 330 1.89 -3.53 -11.91
C ASN A 330 2.89 -4.61 -11.47
N LYS A 331 4.03 -4.75 -12.15
CA LYS A 331 5.02 -5.79 -11.90
C LYS A 331 6.21 -5.24 -11.12
N THR A 332 6.52 -5.88 -10.00
CA THR A 332 7.76 -5.67 -9.26
C THR A 332 8.92 -6.33 -10.01
N ARG A 333 9.75 -5.50 -10.66
CA ARG A 333 11.02 -5.90 -11.30
C ARG A 333 11.95 -4.70 -11.28
N SER A 334 13.24 -4.89 -11.51
CA SER A 334 14.15 -3.77 -11.77
C SER A 334 13.95 -3.23 -13.20
N PRO A 335 14.11 -1.92 -13.43
CA PRO A 335 14.12 -1.38 -14.78
C PRO A 335 15.40 -1.84 -15.49
N VAL A 336 15.30 -2.07 -16.79
CA VAL A 336 16.49 -2.37 -17.62
C VAL A 336 17.10 -1.04 -18.06
N GLN A 337 18.42 -0.99 -18.26
CA GLN A 337 19.13 0.25 -18.63
C GLN A 337 18.50 0.97 -19.83
N THR A 338 18.03 0.22 -20.83
CA THR A 338 17.36 0.78 -22.01
C THR A 338 16.10 1.58 -21.67
N GLU A 339 15.36 1.20 -20.62
CA GLU A 339 14.16 1.93 -20.19
C GLU A 339 14.53 3.22 -19.45
N ILE A 340 15.62 3.20 -18.68
CA ILE A 340 16.18 4.39 -18.04
C ILE A 340 16.62 5.39 -19.11
N ASP A 341 17.32 4.93 -20.14
CA ASP A 341 17.81 5.75 -21.24
C ASP A 341 16.63 6.37 -22.02
N GLU A 342 15.62 5.57 -22.38
CA GLU A 342 14.40 6.04 -23.07
C GLU A 342 13.69 7.14 -22.27
N PHE A 343 13.51 6.96 -20.96
CA PHE A 343 12.85 7.96 -20.11
C PHE A 343 13.71 9.22 -19.92
N THR A 344 15.02 9.06 -19.89
CA THR A 344 15.96 10.19 -19.85
C THR A 344 15.85 11.02 -21.12
N GLU A 345 15.87 10.38 -22.30
CA GLU A 345 15.69 11.03 -23.60
C GLU A 345 14.33 11.71 -23.72
N LYS A 346 13.27 11.07 -23.21
CA LYS A 346 11.93 11.63 -23.16
C LYS A 346 11.87 12.90 -22.31
N LEU A 347 12.44 12.89 -21.11
CA LEU A 347 12.49 14.08 -20.25
C LEU A 347 13.35 15.19 -20.88
N GLN A 348 14.48 14.85 -21.50
CA GLN A 348 15.32 15.81 -22.23
C GLN A 348 14.54 16.45 -23.39
N SER A 349 13.83 15.65 -24.19
CA SER A 349 12.99 16.13 -25.30
C SER A 349 11.87 17.08 -24.84
N ILE A 350 11.26 16.78 -23.68
CA ILE A 350 10.25 17.65 -23.07
C ILE A 350 10.85 19.00 -22.68
N ILE A 351 12.03 18.99 -22.05
CA ILE A 351 12.72 20.21 -21.64
C ILE A 351 13.10 21.03 -22.87
N ASP A 352 13.68 20.42 -23.90
CA ASP A 352 14.12 21.10 -25.11
C ASP A 352 12.94 21.68 -25.91
N GLY A 353 11.81 20.97 -25.97
CA GLY A 353 10.59 21.41 -26.66
C GLY A 353 9.78 22.49 -25.92
N SER A 354 10.05 22.74 -24.64
CA SER A 354 9.26 23.65 -23.80
C SER A 354 9.60 25.14 -23.96
N GLY A 355 10.66 25.48 -24.70
CA GLY A 355 11.08 26.87 -24.94
C GLY A 355 11.69 27.58 -23.73
N GLY A 356 12.00 26.87 -22.63
CA GLY A 356 12.71 27.45 -21.50
C GLY A 356 13.24 26.42 -20.50
N ARG A 357 14.42 26.70 -19.95
CA ARG A 357 15.08 25.84 -18.95
C ARG A 357 14.24 25.74 -17.66
N PRO A 358 13.99 24.55 -17.10
CA PRO A 358 13.36 24.39 -15.80
C PRO A 358 14.31 24.83 -14.67
N ASP A 359 13.71 25.32 -13.57
CA ASP A 359 14.43 25.67 -12.34
C ASP A 359 14.75 24.41 -11.52
N ILE A 360 13.84 23.43 -11.54
CA ILE A 360 13.94 22.18 -10.80
C ILE A 360 13.59 21.01 -11.74
N VAL A 361 14.43 19.97 -11.76
CA VAL A 361 14.11 18.65 -12.32
C VAL A 361 13.90 17.65 -11.20
N VAL A 362 12.82 16.87 -11.27
CA VAL A 362 12.50 15.82 -10.30
C VAL A 362 12.41 14.48 -11.04
N ALA A 363 13.16 13.49 -10.58
CA ALA A 363 13.04 12.12 -11.06
C ALA A 363 13.35 11.17 -9.90
N HIS A 364 12.48 10.18 -9.69
CA HIS A 364 12.67 9.21 -8.61
C HIS A 364 13.97 8.43 -8.79
N ASN A 365 14.24 7.95 -10.00
CA ASN A 365 15.44 7.18 -10.32
C ASN A 365 16.71 8.06 -10.37
N PRO A 366 17.74 7.80 -9.54
CA PRO A 366 18.96 8.60 -9.52
C PRO A 366 19.72 8.62 -10.84
N ASN A 367 19.64 7.54 -11.64
CA ASN A 367 20.32 7.47 -12.93
C ASN A 367 19.67 8.42 -13.95
N ILE A 368 18.35 8.55 -13.94
CA ILE A 368 17.63 9.55 -14.76
C ILE A 368 17.99 10.95 -14.25
N ALA A 369 17.88 11.19 -12.94
CA ALA A 369 18.16 12.48 -12.32
C ALA A 369 19.59 12.98 -12.61
N ALA A 370 20.60 12.10 -12.52
CA ALA A 370 22.00 12.42 -12.71
C ALA A 370 22.31 13.00 -14.11
N ASN A 371 21.53 12.63 -15.14
CA ASN A 371 21.69 13.15 -16.50
C ASN A 371 21.33 14.64 -16.65
N PHE A 372 20.64 15.22 -15.66
CA PHE A 372 20.29 16.64 -15.62
C PHE A 372 21.17 17.44 -14.65
N TRP A 373 22.01 16.78 -13.85
CA TRP A 373 22.91 17.44 -12.93
C TRP A 373 24.00 18.22 -13.69
N GLY A 374 24.12 19.52 -13.38
CA GLY A 374 24.94 20.47 -14.14
C GLY A 374 24.21 21.12 -15.33
N LYS A 375 23.06 20.57 -15.76
CA LYS A 375 22.23 21.14 -16.84
C LYS A 375 21.08 22.00 -16.32
N VAL A 376 20.64 21.84 -15.08
CA VAL A 376 19.57 22.63 -14.44
C VAL A 376 19.99 23.12 -13.04
N PRO A 377 19.41 24.19 -12.48
CA PRO A 377 19.83 24.71 -11.18
C PRO A 377 19.68 23.71 -10.02
N VAL A 378 18.57 22.98 -9.95
CA VAL A 378 18.30 22.01 -8.89
C VAL A 378 17.78 20.70 -9.49
N VAL A 379 18.30 19.58 -9.00
CA VAL A 379 17.87 18.22 -9.33
C VAL A 379 17.49 17.50 -8.04
N LEU A 380 16.28 16.94 -7.98
CA LEU A 380 15.72 16.23 -6.84
C LEU A 380 15.50 14.74 -7.19
N THR A 381 15.88 13.84 -6.27
CA THR A 381 15.77 12.39 -6.46
C THR A 381 15.54 11.63 -5.14
N GLY A 382 15.34 10.31 -5.24
CA GLY A 382 15.15 9.37 -4.12
C GLY A 382 15.60 7.95 -4.47
N HIS A 383 14.79 6.94 -4.14
CA HIS A 383 14.95 5.51 -4.50
C HIS A 383 15.95 4.71 -3.66
N ASP A 384 17.15 5.24 -3.41
CA ASP A 384 18.21 4.47 -2.72
C ASP A 384 18.16 4.59 -1.19
N HIS A 385 17.23 5.40 -0.66
CA HIS A 385 17.06 5.74 0.74
C HIS A 385 18.29 6.41 1.38
N GLN A 386 19.24 6.93 0.60
CA GLN A 386 20.46 7.56 1.09
C GLN A 386 20.44 9.07 0.90
N TYR A 387 20.28 9.80 2.02
CA TYR A 387 20.38 11.26 2.01
C TYR A 387 21.74 11.73 1.45
N LYS A 388 21.68 12.65 0.47
CA LYS A 388 22.89 13.13 -0.21
C LYS A 388 22.66 14.48 -0.89
N ILE A 389 23.56 15.43 -0.61
CA ILE A 389 23.59 16.72 -1.32
C ILE A 389 24.95 16.92 -1.98
N LYS A 390 24.95 17.20 -3.28
CA LYS A 390 26.16 17.46 -4.09
C LYS A 390 25.97 18.72 -4.94
N THR A 391 27.07 19.43 -5.20
CA THR A 391 27.08 20.61 -6.09
C THR A 391 28.08 20.41 -7.21
N LYS A 392 27.72 20.80 -8.43
CA LYS A 392 28.57 20.80 -9.63
C LYS A 392 28.10 21.88 -10.60
N GLN A 393 29.01 22.69 -11.16
CA GLN A 393 28.70 23.63 -12.25
C GLN A 393 27.45 24.50 -11.99
N ASN A 394 27.34 25.11 -10.80
CA ASN A 394 26.16 25.87 -10.37
C ASN A 394 24.83 25.10 -10.41
N SER A 395 24.89 23.79 -10.15
CA SER A 395 23.75 22.88 -10.05
C SER A 395 23.84 22.07 -8.77
N VAL A 396 22.73 21.99 -8.03
CA VAL A 396 22.63 21.24 -6.78
C VAL A 396 21.81 19.98 -7.02
N PHE A 397 22.38 18.82 -6.67
CA PHE A 397 21.74 17.52 -6.68
C PHE A 397 21.39 17.14 -5.25
N ILE A 398 20.11 16.87 -5.00
CA ILE A 398 19.56 16.59 -3.68
C ILE A 398 18.82 15.25 -3.76
N ASP A 399 19.33 14.29 -3.01
CA ASP A 399 18.62 13.08 -2.62
C ASP A 399 18.07 13.28 -1.21
N ALA A 400 16.74 13.21 -1.06
CA ALA A 400 16.12 13.38 0.25
C ALA A 400 16.41 12.20 1.19
N GLY A 401 16.89 11.06 0.67
CA GLY A 401 16.96 9.80 1.40
C GLY A 401 15.56 9.24 1.58
N THR A 402 15.17 8.97 2.84
CA THR A 402 13.81 8.54 3.14
C THR A 402 13.15 9.42 4.21
N SER A 403 11.98 9.93 3.87
CA SER A 403 11.07 10.63 4.79
C SER A 403 10.12 9.65 5.51
N GLY A 404 10.09 8.38 5.10
CA GLY A 404 9.35 7.29 5.73
C GLY A 404 10.19 6.36 6.62
N ALA A 405 11.50 6.62 6.73
CA ALA A 405 12.49 5.67 7.26
C ALA A 405 12.43 4.32 6.52
N SER A 406 12.72 3.20 7.19
CA SER A 406 12.70 1.87 6.56
C SER A 406 11.30 1.33 6.19
N GLY A 407 10.27 2.20 6.16
CA GLY A 407 8.87 1.83 6.00
C GLY A 407 8.37 0.90 7.12
N VAL A 408 7.23 0.27 6.90
CA VAL A 408 6.68 -0.79 7.78
C VAL A 408 7.50 -2.08 7.72
N GLY A 409 8.31 -2.24 6.66
CA GLY A 409 9.19 -3.39 6.41
C GLY A 409 10.51 -3.38 7.17
N ALA A 410 10.70 -2.44 8.11
CA ALA A 410 11.94 -2.15 8.83
C ALA A 410 12.62 -3.34 9.55
N LEU A 411 11.93 -4.48 9.70
CA LEU A 411 12.44 -5.66 10.40
C LEU A 411 13.61 -6.39 9.71
N LYS A 412 14.06 -5.95 8.52
CA LYS A 412 15.15 -6.61 7.77
C LYS A 412 16.45 -5.82 7.63
N ILE A 413 16.52 -4.57 8.06
CA ILE A 413 17.71 -3.72 7.85
C ILE A 413 18.58 -3.72 9.12
N LYS A 414 19.86 -4.09 8.97
CA LYS A 414 20.84 -4.18 10.09
C LYS A 414 21.34 -2.81 10.56
N GLU A 415 21.25 -1.79 9.71
CA GLU A 415 21.68 -0.42 9.99
C GLU A 415 20.48 0.52 10.01
N GLU A 416 20.50 1.46 10.95
CA GLU A 416 19.46 2.46 11.09
C GLU A 416 19.50 3.45 9.91
N ILE A 417 18.37 3.56 9.19
CA ILE A 417 18.15 4.62 8.21
C ILE A 417 17.30 5.71 8.90
N PRO A 418 17.88 6.89 9.20
CA PRO A 418 17.15 7.96 9.85
C PRO A 418 16.16 8.60 8.87
N TYR A 419 15.09 9.17 9.42
CA TYR A 419 14.22 10.06 8.67
C TYR A 419 15.02 11.25 8.16
N SER A 420 14.71 11.72 6.96
CA SER A 420 15.36 12.88 6.35
C SER A 420 14.34 13.75 5.60
N PHE A 421 14.48 15.06 5.78
CA PHE A 421 13.64 16.10 5.17
C PHE A 421 14.54 17.26 4.77
N VAL A 422 14.43 17.72 3.52
CA VAL A 422 15.28 18.82 3.02
C VAL A 422 14.42 20.04 2.73
N LEU A 423 14.66 21.13 3.45
CA LEU A 423 14.01 22.41 3.22
C LEU A 423 14.88 23.22 2.25
N LEU A 424 14.35 23.60 1.10
CA LEU A 424 15.02 24.42 0.12
C LEU A 424 14.50 25.86 0.23
N HIS A 425 15.44 26.80 0.35
CA HIS A 425 15.14 28.22 0.46
C HIS A 425 15.56 28.95 -0.81
N PHE A 426 14.58 29.48 -1.55
CA PHE A 426 14.82 30.21 -2.79
C PHE A 426 14.56 31.70 -2.62
N ASP A 427 15.45 32.52 -3.18
CA ASP A 427 15.26 33.96 -3.32
C ASP A 427 14.71 34.29 -4.71
N ARG A 428 13.71 35.18 -4.76
CA ARG A 428 13.32 35.89 -5.99
C ARG A 428 14.33 36.99 -6.29
N THR A 429 15.16 36.80 -7.31
CA THR A 429 16.12 37.79 -7.80
C THR A 429 15.59 38.50 -9.05
N LYS A 430 16.24 39.59 -9.48
CA LYS A 430 15.87 40.30 -10.71
C LYS A 430 15.97 39.41 -11.97
N ASP A 431 16.84 38.40 -11.92
CA ASP A 431 17.15 37.52 -13.05
C ASP A 431 16.46 36.14 -12.96
N GLY A 432 15.56 35.95 -11.99
CA GLY A 432 14.85 34.68 -11.75
C GLY A 432 14.93 34.19 -10.31
N ILE A 433 14.43 32.97 -10.08
CA ILE A 433 14.40 32.35 -8.75
C ILE A 433 15.68 31.53 -8.56
N ARG A 434 16.37 31.68 -7.41
CA ARG A 434 17.63 30.99 -7.15
C ARG A 434 17.67 30.35 -5.77
N LEU A 435 18.21 29.13 -5.70
CA LEU A 435 18.42 28.43 -4.43
C LEU A 435 19.50 29.17 -3.63
N LYS A 436 19.20 29.49 -2.36
CA LYS A 436 20.08 30.22 -1.45
C LYS A 436 20.80 29.29 -0.50
N TYR A 437 20.05 28.47 0.21
CA TYR A 437 20.55 27.46 1.12
C TYR A 437 19.53 26.32 1.25
N THR A 438 19.98 25.21 1.79
CA THR A 438 19.15 24.10 2.24
C THR A 438 19.31 23.91 3.73
N ASP A 439 18.23 23.52 4.39
CA ASP A 439 18.22 23.07 5.76
C ASP A 439 17.74 21.62 5.80
N THR A 440 18.62 20.71 6.19
CA THR A 440 18.31 19.28 6.30
C THR A 440 17.98 18.93 7.74
N ILE A 441 16.79 18.36 7.95
CA ILE A 441 16.38 17.79 9.23
C ILE A 441 16.53 16.28 9.12
N ARG A 442 17.35 15.67 9.99
CA ARG A 442 17.44 14.21 10.13
C ARG A 442 17.02 13.79 11.53
N ILE A 443 16.21 12.75 11.64
CA ILE A 443 15.74 12.23 12.92
C ILE A 443 16.04 10.74 13.03
N SER A 444 16.73 10.36 14.11
CA SER A 444 17.04 8.95 14.43
C SER A 444 15.75 8.19 14.78
N ASN A 445 15.65 6.92 14.42
CA ASN A 445 14.57 6.01 14.76
C ASN A 445 14.81 5.24 16.08
N GLN A 446 16.05 5.20 16.60
CA GLN A 446 16.41 4.46 17.83
C GLN A 446 16.84 5.36 18.99
N GLN A 447 17.39 6.54 18.72
CA GLN A 447 17.83 7.49 19.75
C GLN A 447 16.98 8.75 19.73
N SER A 448 16.79 9.38 20.90
CA SER A 448 16.12 10.68 21.03
C SER A 448 17.03 11.81 20.52
N GLY A 449 17.31 11.84 19.22
CA GLY A 449 18.21 12.79 18.58
C GLY A 449 17.72 13.23 17.21
N TYR A 450 17.84 14.52 16.94
CA TYR A 450 17.68 15.11 15.61
C TYR A 450 18.92 15.94 15.27
N SER A 451 19.26 16.01 14.00
CA SER A 451 20.30 16.91 13.49
C SER A 451 19.69 17.90 12.52
N LEU A 452 20.14 19.14 12.59
CA LEU A 452 19.82 20.19 11.63
C LEU A 452 21.13 20.64 10.97
N GLU A 453 21.19 20.58 9.64
CA GLU A 453 22.36 20.99 8.87
C GLU A 453 21.95 22.04 7.83
N ARG A 454 22.57 23.23 7.90
CA ARG A 454 22.41 24.27 6.88
C ARG A 454 23.55 24.21 5.87
N ARG A 455 23.21 24.16 4.58
CA ARG A 455 24.17 24.28 3.49
C ARG A 455 23.86 25.48 2.60
N VAL A 456 24.77 26.43 2.53
CA VAL A 456 24.63 27.67 1.75
C VAL A 456 25.29 27.48 0.38
N TYR A 457 24.75 28.11 -0.66
CA TYR A 457 25.26 28.03 -2.03
C TYR A 457 25.63 29.40 -2.64
N PRO A 458 26.69 30.08 -2.15
CA PRO A 458 27.11 31.39 -2.69
C PRO A 458 27.46 31.35 -4.18
N GLU A 459 27.99 30.23 -4.67
CA GLU A 459 28.39 30.00 -6.05
C GLU A 459 27.23 30.18 -7.06
N LEU A 460 25.98 29.95 -6.62
CA LEU A 460 24.79 30.16 -7.45
C LEU A 460 24.46 31.65 -7.69
N TYR A 461 25.12 32.55 -6.96
CA TYR A 461 24.96 34.00 -7.08
C TYR A 461 26.13 34.68 -7.80
N GLY A 462 27.33 34.08 -7.81
CA GLY A 462 28.58 34.74 -8.22
C GLY A 462 28.86 34.93 -9.72
N ALA A 463 28.06 34.36 -10.64
CA ALA A 463 28.40 34.32 -12.07
C ALA A 463 28.19 35.62 -12.87
N ILE A 464 27.74 36.72 -12.26
CA ILE A 464 27.44 37.98 -12.99
C ILE A 464 28.63 38.96 -13.03
N ALA A 465 29.66 38.81 -12.20
CA ALA A 465 30.71 39.83 -12.11
C ALA A 465 31.74 39.83 -13.25
N ASN A 466 31.88 38.74 -14.03
CA ASN A 466 33.04 38.57 -14.93
C ASN A 466 32.76 38.70 -16.43
N ASN A 467 31.53 39.03 -16.86
CA ASN A 467 31.20 39.09 -18.30
C ASN A 467 30.99 40.49 -18.88
N THR A 468 31.29 41.56 -18.11
CA THR A 468 31.14 42.95 -18.57
C THR A 468 32.46 43.69 -18.84
N SER A 469 33.63 43.05 -18.77
CA SER A 469 34.93 43.74 -18.95
C SER A 469 35.68 43.46 -20.26
N SER A 470 35.09 42.82 -21.28
CA SER A 470 35.79 42.53 -22.56
C SER A 470 35.29 43.28 -23.80
N ARG A 471 34.40 44.26 -23.65
CA ARG A 471 34.02 45.16 -24.75
C ARG A 471 34.37 46.61 -24.43
N GLY A 472 35.55 47.04 -24.89
CA GLY A 472 35.87 48.45 -24.96
C GLY A 472 37.34 48.79 -24.84
N ASN A 473 38.17 48.40 -25.82
CA ASN A 473 39.11 49.35 -26.43
C ASN A 473 39.87 48.70 -27.59
N ARG A 474 39.66 49.21 -28.79
CA ARG A 474 40.69 49.37 -29.84
C ARG A 474 40.09 50.20 -30.98
N SER A 475 40.31 51.50 -30.88
CA SER A 475 40.35 52.42 -32.01
C SER A 475 41.69 53.16 -31.94
N HIS A 476 42.60 52.81 -32.84
CA HIS A 476 43.41 53.71 -33.67
C HIS A 476 44.22 52.90 -34.66
#